data_AF-A0A8D8ASL1-F1
#
_entry.id   AF-A0A8D8ASL1-F1
#
_cell.length_a   1.000
_cell.length_b   1.000
_cell.length_c   1.000
_cell.angle_alpha   90.00
_cell.angle_beta   90.00
_cell.angle_gamma   90.00
#
_symmetry.space_group_name_H-M   'P 1'
#
loop_
_entity.id
_entity.type
_entity.pdbx_description
1 polymer ?
#
loop_
_entity_poly.entity_id
_entity_poly.type
_entity_poly.pdbx_seq_one_letter_code
_entity_poly.pdbx_strand_id
1 'polypeptide(L)'
;MTSTIGSSTDSFGFNGLKLFEVVRDCLPDDRKRTQNLLETKDDMLFVWNSKNCSVLTVNWRAANVKKDQQQKYQTLIPSAPQNFTVERILPSTEATFLALSGPRGLSILELPRRWGPNGQYQNGKECIICRYSWSSNAVLPRECKKK
;
A
#
# COMPACT_ATOMS: atom_id res chain seq x y z
N MET A 1 -7.80 29.32 -27.02
CA MET A 1 -7.76 28.99 -25.58
C MET A 1 -8.60 27.74 -25.38
N THR A 2 -7.99 26.55 -25.52
CA THR A 2 -8.68 25.27 -25.34
C THR A 2 -8.63 24.91 -23.87
N SER A 3 -9.73 25.12 -23.17
CA SER A 3 -9.97 24.65 -21.82
C SER A 3 -9.99 23.13 -21.84
N THR A 4 -8.89 22.50 -21.42
CA THR A 4 -8.82 21.07 -21.17
C THR A 4 -9.80 20.74 -20.06
N ILE A 5 -10.88 20.03 -20.41
CA ILE A 5 -11.81 19.45 -19.44
C ILE A 5 -10.99 18.44 -18.64
N GLY A 6 -10.46 18.88 -17.49
CA GLY A 6 -9.89 17.97 -16.52
C GLY A 6 -10.97 16.97 -16.14
N SER A 7 -10.70 15.68 -16.31
CA SER A 7 -11.54 14.63 -15.75
C SER A 7 -11.73 14.96 -14.27
N SER A 8 -12.94 15.38 -13.90
CA SER A 8 -13.29 15.90 -12.57
C SER A 8 -12.90 14.97 -11.41
N THR A 9 -12.59 13.70 -11.70
CA THR A 9 -12.31 12.64 -10.75
C THR A 9 -10.83 12.52 -10.35
N ASP A 10 -9.90 13.24 -10.98
CA ASP A 10 -8.46 13.21 -10.62
C ASP A 10 -7.97 14.52 -10.00
N SER A 11 -8.58 14.91 -8.88
CA SER A 11 -8.26 16.15 -8.17
C SER A 11 -6.85 16.17 -7.57
N PHE A 12 -6.20 15.01 -7.44
CA PHE A 12 -4.88 14.85 -6.83
C PHE A 12 -3.76 14.54 -7.84
N GLY A 13 -4.09 14.45 -9.14
CA GLY A 13 -3.12 14.13 -10.19
C GLY A 13 -2.50 12.74 -10.06
N PHE A 14 -3.22 11.79 -9.45
CA PHE A 14 -2.72 10.44 -9.17
C PHE A 14 -2.50 9.63 -10.44
N ASN A 15 -3.24 9.91 -11.52
CA ASN A 15 -3.06 9.21 -12.79
C ASN A 15 -1.67 9.43 -13.40
N GLY A 16 -0.99 10.53 -13.05
CA GLY A 16 0.38 10.81 -13.49
C GLY A 16 1.47 10.12 -12.65
N LEU A 17 1.11 9.47 -11.54
CA LEU A 17 2.08 8.80 -10.68
C LEU A 17 2.38 7.39 -11.22
N LYS A 18 3.67 7.08 -11.37
CA LYS A 18 4.16 5.73 -11.73
C LYS A 18 3.60 4.62 -10.84
N LEU A 19 3.25 4.94 -9.58
CA LEU A 19 2.60 4.00 -8.67
C LEU A 19 1.33 3.40 -9.29
N PHE A 20 0.48 4.22 -9.93
CA PHE A 20 -0.79 3.76 -10.51
C PHE A 20 -0.62 3.05 -11.85
N GLU A 21 0.51 3.25 -12.54
CA GLU A 21 0.91 2.36 -13.64
C GLU A 21 1.17 0.95 -13.09
N VAL A 22 1.99 0.84 -12.05
CA VAL A 22 2.28 -0.45 -11.42
C VAL A 22 1.03 -1.09 -10.80
N VAL A 23 0.14 -0.29 -10.17
CA VAL A 23 -1.14 -0.80 -9.63
C VAL A 23 -1.94 -1.47 -10.73
N ARG A 24 -2.15 -0.79 -11.87
CA ARG A 24 -2.92 -1.33 -13.01
C ARG A 24 -2.33 -2.63 -13.53
N ASP A 25 -1.01 -2.72 -13.58
CA ASP A 25 -0.29 -3.92 -14.00
C ASP A 25 -0.35 -5.06 -12.99
N CYS A 26 -0.64 -4.79 -11.72
CA CYS A 26 -0.68 -5.79 -10.63
C CYS A 26 -2.09 -6.30 -10.31
N LEU A 27 -3.12 -5.70 -10.90
CA LEU A 27 -4.50 -6.16 -10.74
C LEU A 27 -4.64 -7.56 -11.36
N PRO A 28 -5.28 -8.52 -10.67
CA PRO A 28 -5.50 -9.83 -11.23
C PRO A 28 -6.52 -9.78 -12.37
N ASP A 29 -6.27 -10.58 -13.41
CA ASP A 29 -7.19 -10.75 -14.54
C ASP A 29 -8.49 -11.44 -14.12
N ASP A 30 -8.42 -12.31 -13.10
CA ASP A 30 -9.57 -13.08 -12.61
C ASP A 30 -10.39 -12.26 -11.59
N ARG A 31 -11.33 -11.46 -12.10
CA ARG A 31 -12.20 -10.56 -11.31
C ARG A 31 -13.36 -11.29 -10.58
N LYS A 32 -13.23 -12.59 -10.30
CA LYS A 32 -14.28 -13.38 -9.65
C LYS A 32 -14.62 -12.94 -8.22
N ARG A 33 -13.69 -12.26 -7.53
CA ARG A 33 -13.86 -11.84 -6.13
C ARG A 33 -13.37 -10.40 -5.93
N THR A 34 -14.09 -9.67 -5.08
CA THR A 34 -13.67 -8.33 -4.65
C THR A 34 -12.40 -8.42 -3.81
N GLN A 35 -11.43 -7.55 -4.09
CA GLN A 35 -10.16 -7.48 -3.38
C GLN A 35 -9.90 -6.07 -2.89
N ASN A 36 -9.27 -5.96 -1.73
CA ASN A 36 -8.87 -4.69 -1.09
C ASN A 36 -7.34 -4.60 -1.08
N LEU A 37 -6.76 -4.46 -2.27
CA LEU A 37 -5.30 -4.42 -2.46
C LEU A 37 -4.70 -3.02 -2.29
N LEU A 38 -5.54 -2.02 -2.04
CA LEU A 38 -5.15 -0.63 -1.87
C LEU A 38 -5.86 -0.09 -0.64
N GLU A 39 -5.10 0.49 0.28
CA GLU A 39 -5.61 1.09 1.51
C GLU A 39 -4.90 2.39 1.82
N THR A 40 -5.61 3.31 2.45
CA THR A 40 -5.05 4.58 2.92
C THR A 40 -5.05 4.63 4.44
N LYS A 41 -3.97 5.11 5.03
CA LYS A 41 -3.90 5.41 6.45
C LYS A 41 -3.16 6.72 6.66
N ASP A 42 -3.85 7.66 7.28
CA ASP A 42 -3.40 9.03 7.52
C ASP A 42 -2.98 9.73 6.21
N ASP A 43 -1.68 9.97 6.00
CA ASP A 43 -1.10 10.58 4.80
C ASP A 43 -0.44 9.55 3.86
N MET A 44 -0.50 8.26 4.19
CA MET A 44 0.12 7.18 3.43
C MET A 44 -0.91 6.39 2.64
N LEU A 45 -0.56 6.08 1.39
CA LEU A 45 -1.25 5.13 0.55
C LEU A 45 -0.40 3.85 0.49
N PHE A 46 -1.04 2.70 0.67
CA PHE A 46 -0.44 1.37 0.56
C PHE A 46 -1.09 0.62 -0.58
N VAL A 47 -0.29 -0.09 -1.37
CA VAL A 47 -0.74 -0.91 -2.49
C VAL A 47 0.00 -2.23 -2.47
N TRP A 48 -0.72 -3.34 -2.54
CA TRP A 48 -0.15 -4.66 -2.74
C TRP A 48 0.27 -4.87 -4.21
N ASN A 49 1.53 -5.22 -4.42
CA ASN A 49 2.07 -5.66 -5.70
C ASN A 49 2.18 -7.19 -5.70
N SER A 50 1.28 -7.84 -6.45
CA SER A 50 1.21 -9.29 -6.58
C SER A 50 2.35 -9.90 -7.39
N LYS A 51 2.94 -9.15 -8.34
CA LYS A 51 4.05 -9.60 -9.20
C LYS A 51 5.35 -9.74 -8.43
N ASN A 52 5.60 -8.78 -7.53
CA ASN A 52 6.86 -8.69 -6.77
C ASN A 52 6.70 -9.08 -5.30
N CYS A 53 5.51 -9.54 -4.87
CA CYS A 53 5.17 -9.89 -3.49
C CYS A 53 5.58 -8.80 -2.47
N SER A 54 5.30 -7.54 -2.80
CA SER A 54 5.74 -6.38 -2.02
C SER A 54 4.64 -5.34 -1.88
N VAL A 55 4.81 -4.41 -0.93
CA VAL A 55 3.86 -3.31 -0.72
C VAL A 55 4.49 -2.02 -1.23
N LEU A 56 3.84 -1.37 -2.18
CA LEU A 56 4.21 -0.04 -2.63
C LEU A 56 3.54 0.99 -1.72
N THR A 57 4.28 2.04 -1.37
CA THR A 57 3.76 3.08 -0.49
C THR A 57 4.18 4.47 -0.93
N VAL A 58 3.27 5.43 -0.80
CA VAL A 58 3.54 6.84 -1.11
C VAL A 58 2.85 7.73 -0.10
N ASN A 59 3.51 8.83 0.28
CA ASN A 59 2.82 9.93 0.95
C ASN A 59 2.00 10.69 -0.09
N TRP A 60 0.69 10.43 -0.14
CA TRP A 60 -0.20 10.97 -1.16
C TRP A 60 -0.42 12.47 -1.00
N ARG A 61 -0.33 12.99 0.23
CA ARG A 61 -0.45 14.42 0.51
C ARG A 61 0.76 15.19 0.01
N ALA A 62 1.96 14.66 0.22
CA ALA A 62 3.19 15.26 -0.28
C ALA A 62 3.30 15.15 -1.81
N ALA A 63 2.85 14.03 -2.39
CA ALA A 63 2.87 13.81 -3.84
C ALA A 63 2.02 14.85 -4.61
N ASN A 64 0.95 15.37 -3.98
CA ASN A 64 0.10 16.39 -4.58
C ASN A 64 0.76 17.80 -4.63
N VAL A 65 1.77 18.07 -3.81
CA VAL A 65 2.36 19.41 -3.65
C VAL A 65 3.49 19.68 -4.65
N LYS A 66 4.19 18.65 -5.13
CA LYS A 66 5.37 18.80 -6.00
C LYS A 66 5.19 18.05 -7.32
N LYS A 67 4.70 18.73 -8.35
CA LYS A 67 4.58 18.17 -9.71
C LYS A 67 5.95 17.93 -10.40
N ASP A 68 7.01 18.60 -9.94
CA ASP A 68 8.34 18.55 -10.56
C ASP A 68 9.29 17.50 -10.00
N GLN A 69 9.01 16.94 -8.81
CA GLN A 69 9.80 15.85 -8.28
C GLN A 69 8.98 14.59 -8.49
N GLN A 70 9.45 13.68 -9.35
CA GLN A 70 8.98 12.29 -9.40
C GLN A 70 9.08 11.73 -7.98
N GLN A 71 8.01 11.88 -7.20
CA GLN A 71 7.99 11.38 -5.84
C GLN A 71 7.87 9.86 -5.97
N LYS A 72 9.03 9.22 -5.89
CA LYS A 72 9.14 7.77 -6.02
C LYS A 72 8.38 7.15 -4.86
N TYR A 73 7.46 6.25 -5.20
CA TYR A 73 6.91 5.34 -4.20
C TYR A 73 8.06 4.55 -3.57
N GLN A 74 7.92 4.20 -2.30
CA GLN A 74 8.83 3.28 -1.63
C GLN A 74 8.27 1.86 -1.74
N THR A 75 9.15 0.88 -1.82
CA THR A 75 8.80 -0.54 -1.90
C THR A 75 9.15 -1.21 -0.57
N LEU A 76 8.15 -1.70 0.13
CA LEU A 76 8.27 -2.45 1.37
C LEU A 76 8.26 -3.95 1.02
N ILE A 77 9.39 -4.62 1.23
CA ILE A 77 9.62 -6.01 0.86
C ILE A 77 9.53 -6.85 2.13
N PRO A 78 8.57 -7.79 2.24
CA PRO A 78 8.56 -8.75 3.33
C PRO A 78 9.87 -9.53 3.38
N SER A 79 10.44 -9.72 4.58
CA SER A 79 11.73 -10.40 4.75
C SER A 79 11.74 -11.87 4.35
N ALA A 80 10.58 -12.48 4.10
CA ALA A 80 10.47 -13.78 3.42
C ALA A 80 9.16 -13.87 2.60
N PRO A 81 9.07 -14.84 1.67
CA PRO A 81 8.00 -14.89 0.69
C PRO A 81 6.63 -15.20 1.32
N GLN A 82 5.58 -14.68 0.70
CA GLN A 82 4.20 -14.95 1.10
C GLN A 82 3.72 -16.25 0.44
N ASN A 83 3.38 -17.25 1.26
CA ASN A 83 2.93 -18.57 0.77
C ASN A 83 1.42 -18.62 0.42
N PHE A 84 0.78 -17.47 0.30
CA PHE A 84 -0.65 -17.34 0.04
C PHE A 84 -0.94 -16.13 -0.86
N THR A 85 -2.09 -16.17 -1.53
CA THR A 85 -2.57 -15.06 -2.34
C THR A 85 -3.16 -14.00 -1.42
N VAL A 86 -2.58 -12.81 -1.40
CA VAL A 86 -3.12 -11.66 -0.67
C VAL A 86 -4.31 -11.11 -1.46
N GLU A 87 -5.46 -10.99 -0.80
CA GLU A 87 -6.69 -10.39 -1.34
C GLU A 87 -7.06 -9.10 -0.59
N ARG A 88 -6.53 -8.88 0.61
CA ARG A 88 -6.75 -7.68 1.40
C ARG A 88 -5.50 -7.27 2.16
N ILE A 89 -5.20 -5.97 2.13
CA ILE A 89 -4.24 -5.34 3.04
C ILE A 89 -4.99 -4.51 4.09
N LEU A 90 -4.44 -4.36 5.29
CA LEU A 90 -5.05 -3.55 6.35
C LEU A 90 -3.96 -2.96 7.26
N PRO A 91 -3.73 -1.64 7.24
CA PRO A 91 -2.80 -0.99 8.17
C PRO A 91 -3.36 -0.98 9.60
N SER A 92 -2.49 -1.12 10.60
CA SER A 92 -2.87 -0.98 12.00
C SER A 92 -3.29 0.46 12.33
N THR A 93 -3.97 0.64 13.46
CA THR A 93 -4.43 1.96 13.93
C THR A 93 -3.30 2.99 14.03
N GLU A 94 -2.10 2.55 14.41
CA GLU A 94 -0.91 3.40 14.55
C GLU A 94 0.02 3.35 13.31
N ALA A 95 -0.39 2.65 12.24
CA ALA A 95 0.42 2.44 11.03
C ALA A 95 1.83 1.89 11.32
N THR A 96 1.97 1.11 12.39
CA THR A 96 3.19 0.38 12.78
C THR A 96 3.23 -1.03 12.21
N PHE A 97 2.08 -1.57 11.83
CA PHE A 97 1.93 -2.87 11.21
C PHE A 97 1.00 -2.79 10.00
N LEU A 98 1.16 -3.72 9.07
CA LEU A 98 0.29 -3.91 7.93
C LEU A 98 -0.06 -5.39 7.82
N ALA A 99 -1.32 -5.72 8.02
CA ALA A 99 -1.82 -7.07 7.81
C ALA A 99 -2.01 -7.32 6.31
N LEU A 100 -1.51 -8.44 5.83
CA LEU A 100 -1.79 -9.00 4.51
C LEU A 100 -2.62 -10.26 4.73
N SER A 101 -3.79 -10.34 4.11
CA SER A 101 -4.74 -11.42 4.33
C SER A 101 -5.31 -11.95 3.03
N GLY A 102 -5.60 -13.25 3.03
CA GLY A 102 -6.24 -13.92 1.92
C GLY A 102 -6.85 -15.25 2.35
N PRO A 103 -7.42 -16.02 1.41
CA PRO A 103 -8.21 -17.21 1.73
C PRO A 103 -7.44 -18.31 2.46
N ARG A 104 -6.11 -18.34 2.28
CA ARG A 104 -5.22 -19.38 2.83
C ARG A 104 -4.33 -18.88 3.97
N GLY A 105 -4.55 -17.65 4.45
CA GLY A 105 -3.98 -17.19 5.71
C GLY A 105 -3.69 -15.69 5.77
N LEU A 106 -2.86 -15.33 6.75
CA LEU A 106 -2.59 -13.95 7.14
C LEU A 106 -1.14 -13.78 7.59
N SER A 107 -0.52 -12.70 7.13
CA SER A 107 0.78 -12.24 7.61
C SER A 107 0.70 -10.81 8.11
N ILE A 108 1.60 -10.47 9.03
CA ILE A 108 1.72 -9.14 9.60
C ILE A 108 3.09 -8.61 9.24
N LEU A 109 3.14 -7.53 8.49
CA LEU A 109 4.35 -6.80 8.13
C LEU A 109 4.58 -5.69 9.16
N GLU A 110 5.75 -5.63 9.77
CA GLU A 110 6.16 -4.51 10.62
C GLU A 110 6.62 -3.35 9.74
N LEU A 111 5.93 -2.22 9.85
CA LEU A 111 6.23 -1.03 9.07
C LEU A 111 7.42 -0.30 9.71
N PRO A 112 8.40 0.13 8.90
CA PRO A 112 9.57 0.83 9.40
C PRO A 112 9.17 2.20 9.98
N ARG A 113 10.02 2.76 10.84
CA ARG A 113 9.80 4.11 11.36
C ARG A 113 9.92 5.15 10.24
N ARG A 114 9.00 6.12 10.25
CA ARG A 114 9.01 7.30 9.38
C ARG A 114 9.85 8.40 10.02
N TRP A 115 10.89 8.84 9.32
CA TRP A 115 11.77 9.93 9.77
C TRP A 115 12.46 10.65 8.61
N GLY A 116 12.12 10.28 7.36
CA GLY A 116 12.65 10.92 6.17
C GLY A 116 11.89 12.18 5.75
N PRO A 117 12.40 12.87 4.71
CA PRO A 117 11.72 14.02 4.14
C PRO A 117 10.30 13.65 3.69
N ASN A 118 9.36 14.58 3.83
CA ASN A 118 7.95 14.37 3.48
C ASN A 118 7.31 13.13 4.17
N GLY A 119 7.79 12.77 5.36
CA GLY A 119 7.28 11.63 6.11
C GLY A 119 7.61 10.28 5.47
N GLN A 120 8.69 10.19 4.69
CA GLN A 120 9.14 8.92 4.12
C GLN A 120 9.73 7.97 5.17
N TYR A 121 9.69 6.68 4.86
CA TYR A 121 10.33 5.63 5.65
C TYR A 121 11.84 5.65 5.47
N GLN A 122 12.60 5.36 6.54
CA GLN A 122 14.06 5.18 6.50
C GLN A 122 14.81 6.23 5.64
N ASN A 123 14.54 7.51 5.87
CA ASN A 123 15.15 8.62 5.13
C ASN A 123 14.92 8.61 3.60
N GLY A 124 13.79 8.08 3.13
CA GLY A 124 13.47 8.07 1.70
C GLY A 124 14.11 6.93 0.91
N LYS A 125 14.58 5.87 1.58
CA LYS A 125 15.11 4.68 0.90
C LYS A 125 14.07 4.07 -0.05
N GLU A 126 14.45 3.81 -1.30
CA GLU A 126 13.50 3.32 -2.32
C GLU A 126 12.96 1.92 -2.01
N CYS A 127 13.81 1.01 -1.51
CA CYS A 127 13.44 -0.36 -1.17
C CYS A 127 13.80 -0.67 0.29
N ILE A 128 12.82 -1.13 1.07
CA ILE A 128 12.97 -1.38 2.51
C ILE A 128 12.52 -2.79 2.83
N ILE A 129 13.43 -3.58 3.40
CA ILE A 129 13.09 -4.90 3.93
C ILE A 129 12.36 -4.71 5.25
N CYS A 130 11.18 -5.29 5.34
CA CYS A 130 10.30 -5.21 6.49
C CYS A 130 10.22 -6.59 7.14
N ARG A 131 10.36 -6.63 8.48
CA ARG A 131 10.15 -7.88 9.22
C ARG A 131 8.69 -8.27 9.08
N TYR A 132 8.43 -9.56 8.90
CA TYR A 132 7.06 -10.07 8.93
C TYR A 132 6.96 -11.22 9.92
N SER A 133 5.78 -11.36 10.50
CA SER A 133 5.40 -12.51 11.30
C SER A 133 4.24 -13.20 10.60
N TRP A 134 4.30 -14.54 10.57
CA TRP A 134 3.21 -15.38 10.11
C TRP A 134 2.73 -16.21 11.30
N SER A 135 1.42 -16.25 11.50
CA SER A 135 0.79 -17.20 12.43
C SER A 135 -0.01 -18.19 11.61
N SER A 136 0.30 -19.47 11.76
CA SER A 136 -0.54 -20.57 11.24
C SER A 136 -1.92 -20.64 11.92
N ASN A 137 -2.15 -19.88 12.99
CA ASN A 137 -3.38 -19.84 13.79
C ASN A 137 -3.94 -18.41 13.98
N ALA A 138 -3.90 -17.57 12.94
CA ALA A 138 -4.48 -16.23 13.02
C ALA A 138 -6.01 -16.29 13.18
N VAL A 139 -6.49 -16.32 14.42
CA VAL A 139 -7.86 -15.95 14.77
C VAL A 139 -7.99 -14.46 14.54
N LEU A 140 -8.79 -14.05 13.56
CA LEU A 140 -9.12 -12.65 13.33
C LEU A 140 -9.60 -12.03 14.66
N PRO A 141 -9.13 -10.83 15.05
CA PRO A 141 -9.73 -10.14 16.18
C PRO A 141 -11.22 -9.96 15.85
N ARG A 142 -12.07 -10.61 16.66
CA ARG A 142 -13.52 -10.48 16.56
C ARG A 142 -13.83 -9.00 16.66
N GLU A 143 -14.63 -8.48 15.73
CA GLU A 143 -15.13 -7.11 15.76
C GLU A 143 -15.54 -6.75 17.19
N CYS A 144 -15.00 -5.63 17.71
CA CYS A 144 -15.55 -5.00 18.90
C CYS A 144 -17.01 -4.68 18.60
N LYS A 145 -17.93 -5.49 19.13
CA LYS A 145 -19.35 -5.15 19.14
C LYS A 145 -19.47 -3.78 19.81
N LYS A 146 -19.82 -2.77 19.01
CA LYS A 146 -20.26 -1.48 19.52
C LYS A 146 -21.43 -1.76 20.49
N LYS A 147 -21.25 -1.39 21.75
CA LYS A 147 -22.33 -1.29 22.73
C LYS A 147 -23.15 -0.04 22.45
#